data_AF-A0A964FG18-F1
#
_entry.id   AF-A0A964FG18-F1
#
_cell.length_a   1.000
_cell.length_b   1.000
_cell.length_c   1.000
_cell.angle_alpha   90.00
_cell.angle_beta   90.00
_cell.angle_gamma   90.00
#
_symmetry.space_group_name_H-M   'P 1'
#
loop_
_entity.id
_entity.type
_entity.pdbx_description
1 polymer ?
#
loop_
_entity_poly.entity_id
_entity_poly.type
_entity_poly.pdbx_seq_one_letter_code
_entity_poly.pdbx_strand_id
1 'polypeptide(L)'
;IQEEVVDEQPVEPIQEEVVDEQPVEPIQEEVVEQNFENSTIYTSSNGGTPIENPNIPPLTRDGEDLDKLDFSSRYASPNGGNDRITGTAGTNTFDINLLLNAKPEVIQERIELDGRINWQQVTNANDNYHDHWLESIGQDTIEGFSGNGGEGDKINIIGHTAHVLVLEESDNQVVLGLYSDQSGDSFRAGAAHDFDVVGTLTVNHDGNFNYGSDVNVNRGVFDGVREFA
;
A
#
# COMPACT_ATOMS: atom_id res chain seq x y z
N ILE A 1 -56.61 -62.39 50.57
CA ILE A 1 -55.20 -62.82 50.65
C ILE A 1 -55.17 -64.30 50.26
N GLN A 2 -54.75 -64.59 49.04
CA GLN A 2 -54.07 -65.82 48.61
C GLN A 2 -53.72 -65.64 47.13
N GLU A 3 -52.48 -65.99 46.80
CA GLU A 3 -51.79 -65.83 45.51
C GLU A 3 -52.37 -66.77 44.44
N GLU A 4 -52.27 -66.35 43.17
CA GLU A 4 -52.34 -67.26 42.03
C GLU A 4 -51.19 -66.91 41.06
N VAL A 5 -50.39 -67.93 40.80
CA VAL A 5 -49.21 -67.94 39.93
C VAL A 5 -49.64 -68.51 38.57
N VAL A 6 -49.36 -67.82 37.47
CA VAL A 6 -49.38 -68.38 36.10
C VAL A 6 -48.32 -67.63 35.29
N ASP A 7 -47.11 -68.18 35.16
CA ASP A 7 -46.60 -69.17 34.19
C ASP A 7 -45.99 -68.48 32.95
N GLU A 8 -44.66 -68.52 32.88
CA GLU A 8 -43.82 -67.89 31.86
C GLU A 8 -43.86 -68.67 30.55
N GLN A 9 -44.02 -67.98 29.42
CA GLN A 9 -43.84 -68.58 28.10
C GLN A 9 -42.40 -68.32 27.61
N PRO A 10 -41.74 -69.33 27.02
CA PRO A 10 -40.32 -69.25 26.66
C PRO A 10 -40.05 -68.36 25.44
N VAL A 11 -38.92 -67.64 25.50
CA VAL A 11 -38.37 -66.78 24.46
C VAL A 11 -37.77 -67.62 23.32
N GLU A 12 -38.19 -67.39 22.07
CA GLU A 12 -37.53 -67.99 20.90
C GLU A 12 -36.18 -67.29 20.62
N PRO A 13 -35.13 -68.04 20.25
CA PRO A 13 -33.83 -67.44 19.94
C PRO A 13 -33.86 -66.73 18.58
N ILE A 14 -33.52 -65.44 18.58
CA ILE A 14 -33.23 -64.66 17.38
C ILE A 14 -31.90 -65.16 16.80
N GLN A 15 -31.89 -65.54 15.53
CA GLN A 15 -30.65 -65.89 14.82
C GLN A 15 -29.87 -64.61 14.52
N GLU A 16 -28.62 -64.51 14.98
CA GLU A 16 -27.70 -63.44 14.58
C GLU A 16 -27.34 -63.60 13.11
N GLU A 17 -27.74 -62.62 12.30
CA GLU A 17 -27.27 -62.47 10.93
C GLU A 17 -25.85 -61.88 10.99
N VAL A 18 -24.84 -62.68 10.66
CA VAL A 18 -23.44 -62.23 10.56
C VAL A 18 -23.33 -61.34 9.32
N VAL A 19 -23.33 -60.03 9.52
CA VAL A 19 -23.02 -59.06 8.46
C VAL A 19 -21.49 -59.01 8.33
N ASP A 20 -21.00 -59.46 7.18
CA ASP A 20 -19.58 -59.50 6.85
C ASP A 20 -19.07 -58.06 6.66
N GLU A 21 -18.43 -57.49 7.69
CA GLU A 21 -17.86 -56.14 7.64
C GLU A 21 -16.72 -56.11 6.62
N GLN A 22 -16.96 -55.48 5.47
CA GLN A 22 -15.91 -55.20 4.50
C GLN A 22 -14.90 -54.22 5.13
N PRO A 23 -13.59 -54.44 4.99
CA PRO A 23 -12.59 -53.56 5.58
C PRO A 23 -12.69 -52.15 4.99
N VAL A 24 -12.84 -51.15 5.85
CA VAL A 24 -12.80 -49.74 5.46
C VAL A 24 -11.37 -49.38 5.12
N GLU A 25 -11.10 -49.02 3.86
CA GLU A 25 -9.78 -48.53 3.47
C GLU A 25 -9.47 -47.19 4.17
N PRO A 26 -8.21 -46.96 4.59
CA PRO A 26 -7.84 -45.72 5.24
C PRO A 26 -7.98 -44.56 4.25
N ILE A 27 -8.78 -43.57 4.62
CA ILE A 27 -8.87 -42.27 3.97
C ILE A 27 -7.47 -41.64 3.99
N GLN A 28 -6.85 -41.48 2.82
CA GLN A 28 -5.66 -40.66 2.68
C GLN A 28 -6.10 -39.20 2.81
N GLU A 29 -5.65 -38.50 3.85
CA GLU A 29 -5.78 -37.04 3.92
C GLU A 29 -5.03 -36.44 2.73
N GLU A 30 -5.79 -35.95 1.77
CA GLU A 30 -5.26 -35.14 0.68
C GLU A 30 -4.76 -33.83 1.30
N VAL A 31 -3.45 -33.74 1.51
CA VAL A 31 -2.80 -32.47 1.87
C VAL A 31 -2.92 -31.57 0.65
N VAL A 32 -3.94 -30.72 0.64
CA VAL A 32 -4.03 -29.61 -0.31
C VAL A 32 -2.91 -28.65 0.07
N GLU A 33 -1.77 -28.71 -0.63
CA GLU A 33 -0.80 -27.62 -0.62
C GLU A 33 -1.53 -26.37 -1.13
N GLN A 34 -1.86 -25.45 -0.22
CA GLN A 34 -2.38 -24.15 -0.61
C GLN A 34 -1.22 -23.38 -1.25
N ASN A 35 -1.23 -23.29 -2.57
CA ASN A 35 -0.40 -22.33 -3.29
C ASN A 35 -0.88 -20.93 -2.88
N PHE A 36 -0.16 -20.30 -1.97
CA PHE A 36 -0.37 -18.88 -1.69
C PHE A 36 0.09 -18.10 -2.93
N GLU A 37 -0.85 -17.50 -3.63
CA GLU A 37 -0.61 -16.79 -4.89
C GLU A 37 0.13 -15.47 -4.62
N ASN A 38 1.12 -15.17 -5.46
CA ASN A 38 1.78 -13.88 -5.43
C ASN A 38 0.82 -12.80 -5.94
N SER A 39 0.62 -11.75 -5.16
CA SER A 39 -0.32 -10.66 -5.50
C SER A 39 0.41 -9.35 -5.75
N THR A 40 -0.08 -8.57 -6.71
CA THR A 40 0.28 -7.15 -6.84
C THR A 40 -0.95 -6.30 -6.56
N ILE A 41 -0.83 -5.39 -5.59
CA ILE A 41 -1.88 -4.51 -5.12
C ILE A 41 -1.49 -3.09 -5.52
N TYR A 42 -2.35 -2.45 -6.28
CA TYR A 42 -2.10 -1.10 -6.81
C TYR A 42 -2.95 -0.09 -6.08
N THR A 43 -2.33 1.00 -5.63
CA THR A 43 -3.01 2.23 -5.25
C THR A 43 -2.42 3.42 -6.00
N SER A 44 -3.16 4.50 -6.10
CA SER A 44 -2.70 5.74 -6.71
C SER A 44 -3.13 6.93 -5.88
N SER A 45 -2.26 7.93 -5.81
CA SER A 45 -2.49 9.20 -5.12
C SER A 45 -3.81 9.85 -5.53
N ASN A 46 -4.57 10.30 -4.54
CA ASN A 46 -5.92 10.87 -4.64
C ASN A 46 -6.18 11.98 -3.59
N GLY A 47 -5.13 12.42 -2.88
CA GLY A 47 -5.16 13.37 -1.77
C GLY A 47 -5.07 14.84 -2.19
N GLY A 48 -5.03 15.12 -3.49
CA GLY A 48 -5.02 16.47 -4.04
C GLY A 48 -3.64 17.14 -4.03
N THR A 49 -3.66 18.43 -4.34
CA THR A 49 -2.48 19.29 -4.34
C THR A 49 -1.84 19.36 -2.96
N PRO A 50 -0.52 19.07 -2.84
CA PRO A 50 0.24 19.28 -1.62
C PRO A 50 0.18 20.74 -1.13
N ILE A 51 0.37 20.93 0.17
CA ILE A 51 0.54 22.27 0.73
C ILE A 51 2.04 22.59 0.79
N GLU A 52 2.40 23.78 0.32
CA GLU A 52 3.76 24.30 0.46
C GLU A 52 4.24 24.24 1.92
N ASN A 53 5.43 23.66 2.16
CA ASN A 53 6.03 23.70 3.48
C ASN A 53 6.64 25.09 3.76
N PRO A 54 6.04 25.91 4.64
CA PRO A 54 6.49 27.29 4.84
C PRO A 54 7.83 27.39 5.58
N ASN A 55 8.29 26.31 6.20
CA ASN A 55 9.50 26.30 7.03
C ASN A 55 10.78 26.13 6.20
N ILE A 56 10.66 25.90 4.89
CA ILE A 56 11.80 25.66 4.00
C ILE A 56 11.79 26.75 2.92
N PRO A 57 12.39 27.92 3.12
CA PRO A 57 12.39 28.96 2.08
C PRO A 57 13.18 28.50 0.84
N PRO A 58 12.65 28.69 -0.39
CA PRO A 58 13.36 28.31 -1.60
C PRO A 58 14.68 29.08 -1.73
N LEU A 59 15.66 28.46 -2.38
CA LEU A 59 16.99 29.01 -2.64
C LEU A 59 17.84 29.28 -1.38
N THR A 60 17.48 28.73 -0.23
CA THR A 60 18.19 28.92 1.05
C THR A 60 18.98 27.67 1.42
N ARG A 61 20.32 27.75 1.41
CA ARG A 61 21.21 26.62 1.75
C ARG A 61 21.65 26.71 3.20
N ASP A 62 20.88 26.13 4.10
CA ASP A 62 21.22 26.06 5.52
C ASP A 62 21.51 24.62 6.01
N GLY A 63 21.33 23.62 5.14
CA GLY A 63 21.87 22.25 5.31
C GLY A 63 20.97 21.27 6.07
N GLU A 64 19.74 21.66 6.42
CA GLU A 64 18.84 20.86 7.28
C GLU A 64 17.40 20.81 6.70
N ASP A 65 17.24 20.93 5.38
CA ASP A 65 15.90 21.11 4.79
C ASP A 65 15.01 19.87 4.94
N LEU A 66 15.60 18.66 4.85
CA LEU A 66 14.86 17.41 5.07
C LEU A 66 14.32 17.32 6.51
N ASP A 67 15.09 17.77 7.49
CA ASP A 67 14.70 17.77 8.91
C ASP A 67 13.58 18.79 9.23
N LYS A 68 13.31 19.72 8.31
CA LYS A 68 12.23 20.71 8.41
C LYS A 68 10.95 20.27 7.69
N LEU A 69 10.95 19.11 7.03
CA LEU A 69 9.74 18.57 6.43
C LEU A 69 8.70 18.30 7.52
N ASP A 70 7.54 18.93 7.39
CA ASP A 70 6.43 18.75 8.34
C ASP A 70 5.48 17.68 7.79
N PHE A 71 5.61 16.46 8.30
CA PHE A 71 4.73 15.34 7.96
C PHE A 71 3.47 15.25 8.83
N SER A 72 3.10 16.32 9.55
CA SER A 72 1.83 16.34 10.27
C SER A 72 0.64 16.19 9.31
N SER A 73 -0.50 15.71 9.81
CA SER A 73 -1.71 15.45 9.01
C SER A 73 -2.13 16.63 8.13
N ARG A 74 -1.82 17.87 8.52
CA ARG A 74 -2.11 19.06 7.71
C ARG A 74 -1.42 19.03 6.35
N TYR A 75 -0.17 18.58 6.28
CA TYR A 75 0.64 18.56 5.06
C TYR A 75 0.65 17.17 4.42
N ALA A 76 0.57 16.11 5.23
CA ALA A 76 0.52 14.75 4.73
C ALA A 76 -0.85 14.38 4.12
N SER A 77 -1.94 14.98 4.59
CA SER A 77 -3.31 14.74 4.08
C SER A 77 -4.09 16.06 4.00
N PRO A 78 -3.66 16.98 3.13
CA PRO A 78 -4.28 18.31 3.05
C PRO A 78 -5.73 18.25 2.57
N ASN A 79 -6.07 17.28 1.70
CA ASN A 79 -7.42 17.11 1.17
C ASN A 79 -8.00 15.70 1.39
N GLY A 80 -7.44 14.90 2.31
CA GLY A 80 -7.86 13.52 2.55
C GLY A 80 -7.01 12.51 1.77
N GLY A 81 -7.67 11.52 1.15
CA GLY A 81 -7.03 10.49 0.33
C GLY A 81 -6.61 9.21 1.08
N ASN A 82 -6.73 9.19 2.41
CA ASN A 82 -6.23 8.09 3.23
C ASN A 82 -6.86 6.74 2.88
N ASP A 83 -6.03 5.78 2.50
CA ASP A 83 -6.43 4.43 2.16
C ASP A 83 -5.92 3.39 3.19
N ARG A 84 -6.66 2.29 3.31
CA ARG A 84 -6.23 1.10 4.05
C ARG A 84 -6.07 -0.07 3.07
N ILE A 85 -4.84 -0.54 2.94
CA ILE A 85 -4.40 -1.50 1.94
C ILE A 85 -4.07 -2.81 2.67
N THR A 86 -4.75 -3.89 2.32
CA THR A 86 -4.55 -5.19 2.97
C THR A 86 -3.99 -6.18 1.95
N GLY A 87 -2.91 -6.86 2.31
CA GLY A 87 -2.34 -7.96 1.54
C GLY A 87 -3.28 -9.16 1.41
N THR A 88 -2.97 -10.06 0.48
CA THR A 88 -3.48 -11.44 0.49
C THR A 88 -2.48 -12.35 1.21
N ALA A 89 -2.83 -13.63 1.39
CA ALA A 89 -1.85 -14.59 1.89
C ALA A 89 -0.76 -14.86 0.85
N GLY A 90 0.49 -15.09 1.30
CA GLY A 90 1.65 -15.24 0.42
C GLY A 90 2.30 -13.91 0.06
N THR A 91 3.25 -13.93 -0.87
CA THR A 91 4.03 -12.74 -1.21
C THR A 91 3.21 -11.67 -1.92
N ASN A 92 3.17 -10.47 -1.35
CA ASN A 92 2.50 -9.29 -1.90
C ASN A 92 3.51 -8.26 -2.41
N THR A 93 3.14 -7.57 -3.48
CA THR A 93 3.80 -6.35 -3.93
C THR A 93 2.81 -5.20 -3.89
N PHE A 94 3.09 -4.18 -3.10
CA PHE A 94 2.28 -2.98 -2.95
C PHE A 94 2.86 -1.87 -3.83
N ASP A 95 2.19 -1.55 -4.93
CA ASP A 95 2.56 -0.49 -5.85
C ASP A 95 1.79 0.79 -5.49
N ILE A 96 2.51 1.77 -4.96
CA ILE A 96 2.00 3.08 -4.56
C ILE A 96 2.39 4.10 -5.65
N ASN A 97 1.43 4.49 -6.49
CA ASN A 97 1.69 5.40 -7.62
C ASN A 97 1.38 6.87 -7.28
N LEU A 98 2.41 7.70 -7.23
CA LEU A 98 2.32 9.15 -7.07
C LEU A 98 2.16 9.78 -8.45
N LEU A 99 0.92 10.15 -8.77
CA LEU A 99 0.55 10.69 -10.08
C LEU A 99 0.93 12.16 -10.19
N LEU A 100 1.42 12.57 -11.36
CA LEU A 100 1.56 13.97 -11.71
C LEU A 100 0.19 14.62 -11.86
N ASN A 101 0.06 15.85 -11.38
CA ASN A 101 -1.05 16.74 -11.72
C ASN A 101 -0.51 18.15 -11.89
N ALA A 102 -1.34 19.05 -12.42
CA ALA A 102 -0.92 20.39 -12.77
C ALA A 102 -2.11 21.34 -12.82
N LYS A 103 -1.78 22.64 -12.83
CA LYS A 103 -2.81 23.68 -13.04
C LYS A 103 -3.54 23.44 -14.37
N PRO A 104 -4.83 23.74 -14.48
CA PRO A 104 -5.60 23.53 -15.70
C PRO A 104 -4.98 24.16 -16.94
N GLU A 105 -4.40 25.37 -16.82
CA GLU A 105 -3.71 26.07 -17.89
C GLU A 105 -2.44 25.33 -18.36
N VAL A 106 -1.66 24.77 -17.42
CA VAL A 106 -0.48 23.96 -17.75
C VAL A 106 -0.91 22.71 -18.50
N ILE A 107 -1.94 22.00 -18.00
CA ILE A 107 -2.48 20.81 -18.68
C ILE A 107 -2.97 21.17 -20.09
N GLN A 108 -3.76 22.24 -20.22
CA GLN A 108 -4.39 22.64 -21.48
C GLN A 108 -3.37 22.91 -22.61
N GLU A 109 -2.19 23.44 -22.26
CA GLU A 109 -1.09 23.66 -23.20
C GLU A 109 -0.35 22.38 -23.60
N ARG A 110 -0.49 21.28 -22.84
CA ARG A 110 0.14 19.96 -23.10
C ARG A 110 -0.85 18.90 -23.59
N ILE A 111 -2.07 19.30 -23.96
CA ILE A 111 -3.02 18.38 -24.63
C ILE A 111 -2.60 18.19 -26.09
N GLU A 112 -2.32 16.94 -26.44
CA GLU A 112 -2.01 16.50 -27.79
C GLU A 112 -3.27 16.53 -28.68
N LEU A 113 -3.09 16.47 -30.00
CA LEU A 113 -4.21 16.50 -30.96
C LEU A 113 -5.23 15.36 -30.77
N ASP A 114 -4.81 14.24 -30.18
CA ASP A 114 -5.67 13.09 -29.88
C ASP A 114 -6.35 13.17 -28.50
N GLY A 115 -6.15 14.27 -27.77
CA GLY A 115 -6.75 14.52 -26.45
C GLY A 115 -5.95 13.94 -25.28
N ARG A 116 -4.83 13.25 -25.52
CA ARG A 116 -3.93 12.80 -24.44
C ARG A 116 -3.15 13.97 -23.86
N ILE A 117 -2.78 13.87 -22.60
CA ILE A 117 -1.91 14.84 -21.93
C ILE A 117 -0.47 14.33 -22.04
N ASN A 118 0.44 15.20 -22.48
CA ASN A 118 1.86 14.92 -22.46
C ASN A 118 2.43 15.20 -21.07
N TRP A 119 2.28 14.25 -20.15
CA TRP A 119 2.73 14.37 -18.76
C TRP A 119 4.24 14.64 -18.63
N GLN A 120 5.06 14.10 -19.54
CA GLN A 120 6.48 14.43 -19.57
C GLN A 120 6.75 15.89 -19.92
N GLN A 121 5.92 16.53 -20.76
CA GLN A 121 6.04 17.96 -21.00
C GLN A 121 5.40 18.82 -19.90
N VAL A 122 4.48 18.27 -19.11
CA VAL A 122 3.95 18.95 -17.92
C VAL A 122 5.08 19.23 -16.93
N THR A 123 6.01 18.28 -16.74
CA THR A 123 7.14 18.44 -15.79
C THR A 123 8.12 19.56 -16.16
N ASN A 124 8.02 20.10 -17.38
CA ASN A 124 8.83 21.23 -17.82
C ASN A 124 8.24 22.59 -17.44
N ALA A 125 6.99 22.65 -16.94
CA ALA A 125 6.36 23.88 -16.46
C ALA A 125 6.90 24.26 -15.08
N ASN A 126 7.96 25.06 -15.03
CA ASN A 126 8.68 25.43 -13.80
C ASN A 126 8.74 26.95 -13.57
N ASP A 127 7.81 27.71 -14.16
CA ASP A 127 7.81 29.17 -14.06
C ASP A 127 7.34 29.64 -12.67
N ASN A 128 6.45 28.87 -12.03
CA ASN A 128 5.98 29.12 -10.68
C ASN A 128 5.93 27.83 -9.85
N TYR A 129 5.97 28.03 -8.52
CA TYR A 129 5.66 26.96 -7.58
C TYR A 129 4.23 26.43 -7.83
N HIS A 130 4.11 25.10 -7.77
CA HIS A 130 2.91 24.34 -8.08
C HIS A 130 2.28 24.61 -9.45
N ASP A 131 3.07 24.92 -10.48
CA ASP A 131 2.60 24.79 -11.87
C ASP A 131 2.26 23.33 -12.20
N HIS A 132 2.99 22.39 -11.58
CA HIS A 132 2.70 20.97 -11.53
C HIS A 132 3.24 20.38 -10.22
N TRP A 133 2.71 19.23 -9.80
CA TRP A 133 3.05 18.55 -8.54
C TRP A 133 2.87 17.04 -8.64
N LEU A 134 3.40 16.31 -7.66
CA LEU A 134 2.95 14.95 -7.36
C LEU A 134 1.72 15.03 -6.46
N GLU A 135 0.65 14.35 -6.84
CA GLU A 135 -0.56 14.23 -6.04
C GLU A 135 -0.27 13.58 -4.70
N SER A 136 -0.96 14.05 -3.66
CA SER A 136 -0.82 13.50 -2.33
C SER A 136 -1.46 12.10 -2.25
N ILE A 137 -0.90 11.21 -1.43
CA ILE A 137 -1.54 9.94 -1.06
C ILE A 137 -2.35 10.06 0.23
N GLY A 138 -2.26 11.18 0.95
CA GLY A 138 -2.79 11.25 2.30
C GLY A 138 -1.95 10.45 3.30
N GLN A 139 -2.64 9.84 4.27
CA GLN A 139 -2.07 8.99 5.32
C GLN A 139 -2.52 7.54 5.12
N ASP A 140 -1.83 6.85 4.22
CA ASP A 140 -2.14 5.46 3.88
C ASP A 140 -1.62 4.49 4.94
N THR A 141 -2.27 3.33 5.01
CA THR A 141 -1.87 2.22 5.90
C THR A 141 -1.86 0.89 5.15
N ILE A 142 -0.72 0.21 5.14
CA ILE A 142 -0.58 -1.20 4.74
C ILE A 142 -0.75 -2.09 5.98
N GLU A 143 -1.58 -3.12 5.85
CA GLU A 143 -1.88 -4.09 6.88
C GLU A 143 -1.33 -5.48 6.53
N GLY A 144 -0.69 -6.12 7.50
CA GLY A 144 -0.23 -7.50 7.38
C GLY A 144 1.00 -7.66 6.51
N PHE A 145 1.89 -6.66 6.49
CA PHE A 145 3.13 -6.73 5.72
C PHE A 145 4.10 -7.75 6.31
N SER A 146 4.61 -8.64 5.49
CA SER A 146 5.61 -9.64 5.89
C SER A 146 6.80 -9.58 4.95
N GLY A 147 7.80 -8.78 5.31
CA GLY A 147 8.96 -8.44 4.47
C GLY A 147 9.98 -9.58 4.31
N ASN A 148 11.21 -9.21 3.97
CA ASN A 148 12.28 -10.19 3.77
C ASN A 148 12.65 -10.90 5.08
N GLY A 149 12.37 -12.21 5.17
CA GLY A 149 12.46 -13.01 6.40
C GLY A 149 11.12 -13.63 6.82
N GLY A 150 10.01 -13.11 6.28
CA GLY A 150 8.68 -13.68 6.34
C GLY A 150 8.19 -14.13 4.95
N GLU A 151 7.04 -13.63 4.50
CA GLU A 151 6.44 -13.97 3.19
C GLU A 151 7.12 -13.28 2.00
N GLY A 152 7.97 -12.28 2.24
CA GLY A 152 8.79 -11.64 1.21
C GLY A 152 8.14 -10.46 0.51
N ASP A 153 7.18 -9.80 1.16
CA ASP A 153 6.44 -8.65 0.63
C ASP A 153 7.36 -7.50 0.18
N LYS A 154 6.87 -6.72 -0.78
CA LYS A 154 7.56 -5.55 -1.36
C LYS A 154 6.66 -4.34 -1.44
N ILE A 155 7.25 -3.16 -1.30
CA ILE A 155 6.62 -1.87 -1.52
C ILE A 155 7.38 -1.17 -2.64
N ASN A 156 6.66 -0.75 -3.68
CA ASN A 156 7.21 0.09 -4.73
C ASN A 156 6.55 1.47 -4.63
N ILE A 157 7.34 2.50 -4.35
CA ILE A 157 6.91 3.90 -4.45
C ILE A 157 7.27 4.39 -5.86
N ILE A 158 6.27 4.75 -6.64
CA ILE A 158 6.41 5.08 -8.06
C ILE A 158 6.06 6.55 -8.25
N GLY A 159 6.88 7.32 -8.98
CA GLY A 159 6.56 8.70 -9.29
C GLY A 159 7.69 9.44 -10.01
N HIS A 160 7.42 10.66 -10.46
CA HIS A 160 8.42 11.44 -11.21
C HIS A 160 9.63 11.82 -10.33
N THR A 161 9.36 12.46 -9.20
CA THR A 161 10.35 13.05 -8.28
C THR A 161 10.22 12.49 -6.87
N ALA A 162 9.65 11.29 -6.74
CA ALA A 162 9.37 10.66 -5.46
C ALA A 162 10.63 10.34 -4.65
N HIS A 163 10.56 10.60 -3.35
CA HIS A 163 11.53 10.18 -2.35
C HIS A 163 10.82 9.73 -1.07
N VAL A 164 11.56 8.98 -0.25
CA VAL A 164 11.06 8.38 0.98
C VAL A 164 12.06 8.62 2.11
N LEU A 165 11.53 8.90 3.30
CA LEU A 165 12.24 8.95 4.57
C LEU A 165 11.58 7.97 5.55
N VAL A 166 12.37 7.34 6.41
CA VAL A 166 11.83 6.63 7.58
C VAL A 166 11.62 7.66 8.68
N LEU A 167 10.37 7.87 9.09
CA LEU A 167 10.01 8.82 10.14
C LEU A 167 10.07 8.15 11.52
N GLU A 168 9.46 6.97 11.62
CA GLU A 168 9.38 6.19 12.85
C GLU A 168 9.49 4.70 12.51
N GLU A 169 10.17 3.93 13.36
CA GLU A 169 10.29 2.48 13.23
C GLU A 169 10.18 1.82 14.62
N SER A 170 9.40 0.74 14.68
CA SER A 170 9.12 -0.05 15.88
C SER A 170 9.05 -1.53 15.52
N ASP A 171 8.89 -2.40 16.52
CA ASP A 171 8.95 -3.86 16.34
C ASP A 171 7.91 -4.40 15.33
N ASN A 172 6.78 -3.71 15.14
CA ASN A 172 5.67 -4.17 14.30
C ASN A 172 5.06 -3.07 13.42
N GLN A 173 5.71 -1.91 13.33
CA GLN A 173 5.24 -0.80 12.51
C GLN A 173 6.40 0.09 12.09
N VAL A 174 6.37 0.55 10.85
CA VAL A 174 7.20 1.64 10.34
C VAL A 174 6.30 2.72 9.72
N VAL A 175 6.69 3.98 9.88
CA VAL A 175 6.05 5.12 9.23
C VAL A 175 7.03 5.73 8.23
N LEU A 176 6.64 5.71 6.96
CA LEU A 176 7.40 6.30 5.87
C LEU A 176 6.82 7.66 5.51
N GLY A 177 7.67 8.66 5.38
CA GLY A 177 7.33 9.98 4.85
C GLY A 177 7.65 10.04 3.36
N LEU A 178 6.66 10.37 2.54
CA LEU A 178 6.81 10.50 1.10
C LEU A 178 6.85 11.98 0.74
N TYR A 179 7.84 12.36 -0.06
CA TYR A 179 8.01 13.75 -0.50
C TYR A 179 8.56 13.81 -1.93
N SER A 180 8.43 14.96 -2.57
CA SER A 180 9.07 15.23 -3.87
C SER A 180 10.39 15.97 -3.69
N ASP A 181 11.40 15.60 -4.47
CA ASP A 181 12.63 16.37 -4.64
C ASP A 181 13.06 16.27 -6.10
N GLN A 182 12.91 17.41 -6.80
CA GLN A 182 12.99 17.48 -8.25
C GLN A 182 14.45 17.41 -8.74
N SER A 183 15.37 18.03 -8.02
CA SER A 183 16.81 17.96 -8.31
C SER A 183 17.49 16.72 -7.74
N GLY A 184 16.87 16.05 -6.76
CA GLY A 184 17.48 14.99 -5.97
C GLY A 184 18.71 15.45 -5.21
N ASP A 185 18.83 16.74 -4.91
CA ASP A 185 20.01 17.35 -4.31
C ASP A 185 19.81 17.71 -2.83
N SER A 186 18.68 17.31 -2.26
CA SER A 186 18.33 17.56 -0.86
C SER A 186 18.38 19.07 -0.52
N PHE A 187 18.00 19.92 -1.47
CA PHE A 187 17.95 21.37 -1.33
C PHE A 187 16.72 21.93 -2.04
N ARG A 188 15.96 22.80 -1.38
CA ARG A 188 14.79 23.43 -2.01
C ARG A 188 15.22 24.47 -3.06
N ALA A 189 15.22 24.07 -4.31
CA ALA A 189 15.36 24.95 -5.46
C ALA A 189 14.08 25.76 -5.73
N GLY A 190 14.10 26.59 -6.78
CA GLY A 190 12.91 27.33 -7.25
C GLY A 190 12.02 26.50 -8.19
N ALA A 191 12.05 25.18 -8.09
CA ALA A 191 11.33 24.28 -9.01
C ALA A 191 9.84 24.16 -8.65
N ALA A 192 9.03 23.59 -9.54
CA ALA A 192 7.57 23.61 -9.39
C ALA A 192 7.07 22.81 -8.19
N HIS A 193 7.72 21.70 -7.82
CA HIS A 193 7.28 20.84 -6.72
C HIS A 193 8.43 20.33 -5.85
N ASP A 194 9.32 21.23 -5.44
CA ASP A 194 10.49 20.82 -4.66
C ASP A 194 10.20 20.84 -3.15
N PHE A 195 10.41 19.69 -2.51
CA PHE A 195 10.09 19.41 -1.10
C PHE A 195 8.62 19.55 -0.72
N ASP A 196 7.73 19.14 -1.62
CA ASP A 196 6.34 18.90 -1.23
C ASP A 196 6.25 17.62 -0.41
N VAL A 197 5.61 17.69 0.75
CA VAL A 197 5.15 16.50 1.45
C VAL A 197 3.96 15.95 0.68
N VAL A 198 4.10 14.73 0.17
CA VAL A 198 3.03 14.07 -0.61
C VAL A 198 2.24 13.07 0.22
N GLY A 199 2.74 12.68 1.39
CA GLY A 199 1.95 11.91 2.35
C GLY A 199 2.78 11.06 3.30
N THR A 200 2.09 10.18 4.02
CA THR A 200 2.72 9.19 4.89
C THR A 200 2.17 7.81 4.59
N LEU A 201 3.02 6.79 4.66
CA LEU A 201 2.65 5.39 4.54
C LEU A 201 3.00 4.67 5.84
N THR A 202 1.99 4.32 6.62
CA THR A 202 2.14 3.44 7.78
C THR A 202 2.15 1.99 7.31
N VAL A 203 3.15 1.21 7.69
CA VAL A 203 3.23 -0.21 7.33
C VAL A 203 3.21 -1.01 8.62
N ASN A 204 2.10 -1.71 8.87
CA ASN A 204 1.97 -2.65 9.97
C ASN A 204 2.56 -3.99 9.52
N HIS A 205 3.63 -4.43 10.18
CA HIS A 205 4.40 -5.61 9.78
C HIS A 205 4.59 -6.63 10.92
N ASP A 206 4.96 -7.84 10.53
CA ASP A 206 5.15 -9.00 11.43
C ASP A 206 6.53 -9.06 12.13
N GLY A 207 7.27 -7.95 12.11
CA GLY A 207 8.65 -7.86 12.57
C GLY A 207 9.74 -8.15 11.53
N ASN A 208 9.38 -8.53 10.29
CA ASN A 208 10.35 -8.79 9.22
C ASN A 208 10.49 -7.65 8.19
N PHE A 209 10.17 -6.41 8.55
CA PHE A 209 10.37 -5.27 7.66
C PHE A 209 11.85 -4.89 7.57
N ASN A 210 12.34 -4.64 6.37
CA ASN A 210 13.64 -4.05 6.13
C ASN A 210 13.59 -3.04 4.98
N TYR A 211 13.72 -1.75 5.28
CA TYR A 211 13.65 -0.68 4.30
C TYR A 211 14.53 -0.93 3.06
N GLY A 212 15.79 -1.37 3.27
CA GLY A 212 16.77 -1.53 2.21
C GLY A 212 16.48 -2.70 1.25
N SER A 213 15.73 -3.72 1.67
CA SER A 213 15.35 -4.84 0.80
C SER A 213 13.90 -4.81 0.35
N ASP A 214 13.03 -4.11 1.08
CA ASP A 214 11.59 -4.23 0.93
C ASP A 214 10.96 -3.01 0.26
N VAL A 215 11.62 -1.85 0.29
CA VAL A 215 11.14 -0.62 -0.35
C VAL A 215 11.99 -0.30 -1.57
N ASN A 216 11.33 -0.20 -2.73
CA ASN A 216 11.92 0.32 -3.96
C ASN A 216 11.30 1.68 -4.29
N VAL A 217 12.13 2.64 -4.72
CA VAL A 217 11.65 3.95 -5.19
C VAL A 217 11.94 4.08 -6.68
N ASN A 218 10.88 4.01 -7.48
CA ASN A 218 10.92 4.06 -8.93
C ASN A 218 10.68 5.50 -9.41
N ARG A 219 11.77 6.26 -9.53
CA ARG A 219 11.78 7.66 -10.00
C ARG A 219 11.72 7.77 -11.53
N GLY A 220 11.29 8.93 -12.03
CA GLY A 220 11.24 9.22 -13.47
C GLY A 220 10.03 8.61 -14.20
N VAL A 221 8.99 8.23 -13.47
CA VAL A 221 7.70 7.82 -14.03
C VAL A 221 6.80 9.03 -14.24
N PHE A 222 6.12 9.11 -15.38
CA PHE A 222 5.33 10.27 -15.81
C PHE A 222 3.83 9.94 -15.93
N ASP A 223 3.33 9.09 -15.05
CA ASP A 223 1.89 8.84 -14.96
C ASP A 223 1.24 10.06 -14.31
N GLY A 224 0.06 10.46 -14.78
CA GLY A 224 -0.63 11.61 -14.24
C GLY A 224 -2.13 11.51 -14.27
N VAL A 225 -2.76 12.33 -13.43
CA VAL A 225 -4.20 12.41 -13.23
C VAL A 225 -4.67 13.82 -13.54
N ARG A 226 -5.89 13.90 -14.05
CA ARG A 226 -6.58 15.18 -14.22
C ARG A 226 -7.91 15.11 -13.49
N GLU A 227 -7.98 15.77 -12.35
CA GLU A 227 -9.26 15.99 -11.66
C GLU A 227 -9.93 17.26 -12.17
N PHE A 228 -11.23 17.18 -12.49
CA PHE A 228 -12.03 18.36 -12.77
C PHE A 228 -12.54 18.90 -11.42
N ALA A 229 -11.96 20.00 -10.95
CA ALA A 229 -12.57 20.81 -9.89
C ALA A 229 -13.85 21.49 -10.39
#